data_AF-A0AAD5M3Y2-F1
#
_entry.id   AF-A0AAD5M3Y2-F1
#
_cell.length_a   1.000
_cell.length_b   1.000
_cell.length_c   1.000
_cell.angle_alpha   90.00
_cell.angle_beta   90.00
_cell.angle_gamma   90.00
#
_symmetry.space_group_name_H-M   'P 1'
#
loop_
_entity.id
_entity.type
_entity.pdbx_description
1 polymer ?
#
loop_
_entity_poly.entity_id
_entity_poly.type
_entity_poly.pdbx_seq_one_letter_code
_entity_poly.pdbx_strand_id
1 'polypeptide(L)'
;MARQPLFLIPLICYVYADFGNDKFDGFTVQNNPGSRDALVASLFSEEDEYDEEDGPIMQSLFTQFLADSETQLILDMDFFKHFFSYAEAYRDGAVEGNQNLMRYMVTIINKLKEFDVSSACLSDLMHYAVTAVEYATHVDDHRNCTDCKCTPFFQQTKNERQWIFNVLDAMGKVPSGITAGNNLWVGSWNTCRKIRTVKNSQGQLWKGMYCLAHLEAYERNNPLRALNHAGRVDAHCYKESNSSMPEDDEAKCFSLIPMLNFGVCMPDSCTDYDVTRIITFAVRLAESAVGREAVCDVKVECRHENEENSMSGDSLAMAALYFLIYTIIMMVFGTLYDLFIYQKEHPTTKGSNHWFLRMILAYSVYKNGLEILQTSKKEGEVECLHGIRFLSMCWIILGHTYYYLGRSLTTDNLIPTLINFPKTFHTQIIVQAPLAVDSFFLLSGLLASYIFFKKLIKDKTIRSATNPLMWLMIYIKRYTRITPTYAVIMLFDVTLFTYISSGPFWRPIEKLGCRISWWTNFIYMNNFLLQDKECCMGWTWYLANDVQFHYVLAPMLFITFAK
;
A
#
# COMPACT_ATOMS: atom_id res chain seq x y z
N MET A 1 5.94 25.16 17.49
CA MET A 1 6.70 24.27 16.58
C MET A 1 6.57 22.86 17.15
N ALA A 2 5.81 22.01 16.48
CA ALA A 2 5.25 20.78 17.06
C ALA A 2 6.37 19.77 17.39
N ARG A 3 6.54 19.46 18.67
CA ARG A 3 7.37 18.34 19.15
C ARG A 3 6.70 17.03 18.72
N GLN A 4 7.44 16.19 18.00
CA GLN A 4 6.96 14.90 17.48
C GLN A 4 6.69 13.94 18.65
N PRO A 5 5.51 13.30 18.72
CA PRO A 5 5.13 12.44 19.85
C PRO A 5 5.15 10.93 19.53
N LEU A 6 5.82 10.49 18.46
CA LEU A 6 5.71 9.12 17.94
C LEU A 6 6.85 8.14 18.30
N PHE A 7 7.74 8.51 19.22
CA PHE A 7 8.91 7.70 19.58
C PHE A 7 8.86 7.08 21.00
N LEU A 8 7.66 6.73 21.48
CA LEU A 8 7.41 6.29 22.87
C LEU A 8 7.50 4.77 23.14
N ILE A 9 7.89 3.97 22.14
CA ILE A 9 7.96 2.50 22.24
C ILE A 9 8.97 2.01 23.30
N PRO A 10 10.16 2.64 23.51
CA PRO A 10 11.11 2.22 24.54
C PRO A 10 10.62 2.45 25.98
N LEU A 11 9.67 3.37 26.21
CA LEU A 11 9.19 3.80 27.54
C LEU A 11 8.36 2.72 28.21
N ILE A 12 7.56 2.01 27.43
CA ILE A 12 6.62 0.98 27.90
C ILE A 12 7.36 -0.27 28.36
N CYS A 13 8.51 -0.52 27.72
CA CYS A 13 9.37 -1.65 27.97
C CYS A 13 10.12 -1.53 29.30
N TYR A 14 10.77 -0.41 29.56
CA TYR A 14 11.53 -0.22 30.80
C TYR A 14 10.65 -0.26 32.06
N VAL A 15 9.43 0.31 32.00
CA VAL A 15 8.48 0.31 33.14
C VAL A 15 7.95 -1.09 33.45
N TYR A 16 7.83 -2.00 32.48
CA TYR A 16 7.29 -3.35 32.74
C TYR A 16 8.30 -4.29 33.43
N ALA A 17 9.61 -4.06 33.23
CA ALA A 17 10.67 -4.89 33.80
C ALA A 17 10.95 -4.58 35.29
N ASP A 18 10.83 -3.31 35.71
CA ASP A 18 11.14 -2.89 37.08
C ASP A 18 10.05 -3.32 38.08
N PHE A 19 8.80 -3.44 37.66
CA PHE A 19 7.69 -3.90 38.50
C PHE A 19 7.54 -5.44 38.57
N GLY A 20 8.33 -6.19 37.80
CA GLY A 20 8.29 -7.67 37.79
C GLY A 20 9.02 -8.35 38.95
N ASN A 21 9.81 -7.60 39.74
CA ASN A 21 10.68 -8.17 40.77
C ASN A 21 10.29 -7.87 42.23
N ASP A 22 9.28 -7.03 42.49
CA ASP A 22 8.86 -6.72 43.87
C ASP A 22 7.50 -7.32 44.23
N LYS A 23 7.55 -8.24 45.21
CA LYS A 23 6.36 -8.78 45.89
C LYS A 23 5.67 -7.66 46.67
N PHE A 24 4.51 -7.21 46.19
CA PHE A 24 3.62 -6.34 46.98
C PHE A 24 2.74 -7.18 47.92
N ASP A 25 3.14 -7.25 49.19
CA ASP A 25 2.23 -7.64 50.28
C ASP A 25 1.42 -6.42 50.76
N GLY A 26 0.10 -6.53 50.61
CA GLY A 26 -0.98 -5.89 51.38
C GLY A 26 -0.87 -4.42 51.81
N PHE A 27 -1.65 -3.54 51.16
CA PHE A 27 -2.18 -2.33 51.80
C PHE A 27 -3.64 -2.08 51.41
N THR A 28 -4.53 -2.05 52.39
CA THR A 28 -5.95 -1.68 52.30
C THR A 28 -6.11 -0.16 52.45
N VAL A 29 -6.77 0.49 51.48
CA VAL A 29 -7.07 1.93 51.49
C VAL A 29 -8.50 2.16 51.99
N GLN A 30 -8.65 2.90 53.09
CA GLN A 30 -9.94 3.44 53.55
C GLN A 30 -10.25 4.75 52.80
N ASN A 31 -11.43 4.80 52.18
CA ASN A 31 -11.99 5.97 51.52
C ASN A 31 -12.56 6.97 52.55
N ASN A 32 -12.28 8.26 52.37
CA ASN A 32 -13.16 9.33 52.87
C ASN A 32 -13.19 10.50 51.87
N PRO A 33 -14.37 11.01 51.46
CA PRO A 33 -14.50 12.04 50.43
C PRO A 33 -14.65 13.44 51.03
N GLY A 34 -13.88 14.42 50.53
CA GLY A 34 -14.10 15.83 50.86
C GLY A 34 -13.09 16.76 50.18
N SER A 35 -13.61 17.74 49.43
CA SER A 35 -12.91 18.80 48.67
C SER A 35 -12.32 18.40 47.31
N ARG A 36 -13.18 18.40 46.30
CA ARG A 36 -12.80 18.68 44.90
C ARG A 36 -13.03 20.17 44.65
N ASP A 37 -12.20 20.75 43.79
CA ASP A 37 -12.29 22.10 43.20
C ASP A 37 -11.52 23.21 43.94
N ALA A 38 -10.18 23.18 43.85
CA ALA A 38 -9.35 24.40 43.98
C ALA A 38 -7.89 24.30 43.49
N LEU A 39 -7.31 23.13 43.17
CA LEU A 39 -5.84 23.00 43.05
C LEU A 39 -5.34 22.44 41.70
N VAL A 40 -5.67 23.11 40.58
CA VAL A 40 -5.12 22.74 39.24
C VAL A 40 -4.46 23.93 38.51
N ALA A 41 -4.46 25.14 39.09
CA ALA A 41 -4.02 26.34 38.37
C ALA A 41 -2.63 26.90 38.77
N SER A 42 -1.78 26.16 39.48
CA SER A 42 -0.56 26.75 40.10
C SER A 42 0.78 26.12 39.71
N LEU A 43 0.84 25.14 38.79
CA LEU A 43 2.10 24.44 38.48
C LEU A 43 2.78 24.83 37.15
N PHE A 44 2.31 25.90 36.49
CA PHE A 44 2.90 26.40 35.24
C PHE A 44 3.28 27.88 35.27
N SER A 45 3.50 28.45 36.45
CA SER A 45 4.09 29.77 36.57
C SER A 45 5.03 29.83 37.77
N GLU A 46 6.29 29.49 37.53
CA GLU A 46 7.44 30.11 38.18
C GLU A 46 8.68 29.71 37.37
N GLU A 47 9.35 30.74 36.81
CA GLU A 47 10.70 30.64 36.29
C GLU A 47 11.60 30.42 37.51
N ASP A 48 11.93 29.18 37.82
CA ASP A 48 12.98 28.87 38.79
C ASP A 48 14.29 28.60 38.04
N GLU A 49 15.17 29.59 38.17
CA GLU A 49 16.59 29.61 37.83
C GLU A 49 17.29 28.45 38.55
N TYR A 50 17.62 27.38 37.82
CA TYR A 50 18.49 26.30 38.31
C TYR A 50 19.92 26.55 37.85
N ASP A 51 20.84 26.62 38.80
CA ASP A 51 22.26 26.90 38.64
C ASP A 51 22.94 26.04 37.55
N GLU A 52 23.43 26.72 36.51
CA GLU A 52 24.30 26.18 35.45
C GLU A 52 25.75 26.02 35.95
N GLU A 53 26.06 25.01 36.77
CA GLU A 53 27.46 24.60 36.98
C GLU A 53 27.59 23.07 37.01
N ASP A 54 27.37 22.43 35.86
CA ASP A 54 28.02 21.17 35.45
C ASP A 54 27.54 20.77 34.04
N GLY A 55 27.92 21.56 33.02
CA GLY A 55 27.39 21.40 31.66
C GLY A 55 28.28 21.71 30.44
N PRO A 56 29.55 22.16 30.50
CA PRO A 56 30.11 22.76 29.30
C PRO A 56 30.78 21.79 28.30
N ILE A 57 31.05 20.53 28.64
CA ILE A 57 32.05 19.77 27.85
C ILE A 57 31.43 18.77 26.86
N MET A 58 30.29 18.14 27.17
CA MET A 58 29.62 17.19 26.26
C MET A 58 28.96 17.89 25.05
N GLN A 59 28.62 19.18 25.19
CA GLN A 59 28.05 20.02 24.14
C GLN A 59 29.08 20.33 23.06
N SER A 60 30.37 20.47 23.42
CA SER A 60 31.45 20.89 22.51
C SER A 60 31.88 19.82 21.50
N LEU A 61 31.88 18.53 21.88
CA LEU A 61 32.33 17.45 20.99
C LEU A 61 31.29 17.12 19.91
N PHE A 62 29.99 17.23 20.24
CA PHE A 62 28.91 16.94 19.30
C PHE A 62 28.56 18.13 18.40
N THR A 63 28.75 19.36 18.85
CA THR A 63 28.69 20.54 17.96
C THR A 63 29.87 20.56 16.98
N GLN A 64 31.08 20.15 17.38
CA GLN A 64 32.22 20.08 16.46
C GLN A 64 32.12 18.94 15.43
N PHE A 65 31.51 17.81 15.76
CA PHE A 65 31.35 16.69 14.82
C PHE A 65 30.19 16.88 13.82
N LEU A 66 29.23 17.76 14.14
CA LEU A 66 28.01 17.99 13.34
C LEU A 66 27.91 19.40 12.74
N ALA A 67 28.94 20.23 12.89
CA ALA A 67 29.00 21.58 12.29
C ALA A 67 28.94 21.57 10.75
N ASP A 68 29.12 20.42 10.10
CA ASP A 68 29.16 20.30 8.63
C ASP A 68 27.89 19.65 8.03
N SER A 69 26.84 19.46 8.83
CA SER A 69 25.56 18.91 8.38
C SER A 69 24.42 19.75 8.94
N GLU A 70 23.94 20.70 8.14
CA GLU A 70 22.79 21.54 8.48
C GLU A 70 21.56 20.66 8.81
N THR A 71 21.28 20.58 10.11
CA THR A 71 19.95 20.44 10.72
C THR A 71 19.08 19.27 10.27
N GLN A 72 19.22 18.11 10.95
CA GLN A 72 18.05 17.21 11.12
C GLN A 72 18.08 16.25 12.32
N LEU A 73 19.13 16.22 13.16
CA LEU A 73 19.30 15.17 14.18
C LEU A 73 19.42 15.67 15.64
N ILE A 74 19.08 16.93 15.91
CA ILE A 74 19.17 17.51 17.27
C ILE A 74 17.98 17.08 18.15
N LEU A 75 16.81 16.79 17.56
CA LEU A 75 15.60 16.43 18.31
C LEU A 75 15.63 15.01 18.90
N ASP A 76 16.38 14.09 18.29
CA ASP A 76 16.36 12.66 18.68
C ASP A 76 17.27 12.36 19.88
N MET A 77 18.27 13.19 20.17
CA MET A 77 19.18 12.99 21.32
C MET A 77 18.68 13.62 22.62
N ASP A 78 18.00 14.77 22.57
CA ASP A 78 17.33 15.35 23.74
C ASP A 78 16.20 14.45 24.26
N PHE A 79 15.60 13.64 23.37
CA PHE A 79 14.62 12.60 23.73
C PHE A 79 15.19 11.55 24.70
N PHE A 80 16.36 10.97 24.41
CA PHE A 80 16.97 9.97 25.30
C PHE A 80 17.44 10.58 26.62
N LYS A 81 17.89 11.84 26.60
CA LYS A 81 18.32 12.56 27.81
C LYS A 81 17.13 12.83 28.74
N HIS A 82 15.99 13.28 28.20
CA HIS A 82 14.75 13.42 28.97
C HIS A 82 14.18 12.06 29.40
N PHE A 83 14.27 11.03 28.57
CA PHE A 83 13.77 9.67 28.84
C PHE A 83 14.37 9.05 30.11
N PHE A 84 15.70 9.09 30.25
CA PHE A 84 16.37 8.52 31.41
C PHE A 84 16.26 9.41 32.65
N SER A 85 16.29 10.75 32.47
CA SER A 85 16.14 11.67 33.62
C SER A 85 14.76 11.58 34.27
N TYR A 86 13.72 11.30 33.49
CA TYR A 86 12.35 11.17 34.00
C TYR A 86 12.16 9.85 34.77
N ALA A 87 12.78 8.75 34.30
CA ALA A 87 12.76 7.47 34.99
C ALA A 87 13.54 7.53 36.32
N GLU A 88 14.69 8.21 36.34
CA GLU A 88 15.43 8.50 37.58
C GLU A 88 14.63 9.39 38.53
N ALA A 89 14.04 10.50 38.03
CA ALA A 89 13.20 11.37 38.84
C ALA A 89 11.97 10.66 39.45
N TYR A 90 11.41 9.65 38.78
CA TYR A 90 10.33 8.82 39.31
C TYR A 90 10.80 7.85 40.39
N ARG A 91 11.97 7.25 40.22
CA ARG A 91 12.59 6.38 41.22
C ARG A 91 12.87 7.17 42.50
N ASP A 92 13.47 8.34 42.36
CA ASP A 92 13.82 9.19 43.49
C ASP A 92 12.57 9.76 44.18
N GLY A 93 11.57 10.21 43.41
CA GLY A 93 10.31 10.70 43.95
C GLY A 93 9.41 9.62 44.60
N ALA A 94 9.56 8.35 44.22
CA ALA A 94 8.90 7.21 44.89
C ALA A 94 9.57 6.87 46.22
N VAL A 95 10.90 6.98 46.30
CA VAL A 95 11.68 6.85 47.54
C VAL A 95 11.34 7.98 48.53
N GLU A 96 11.04 9.18 48.02
CA GLU A 96 10.65 10.36 48.83
C GLU A 96 9.18 10.39 49.28
N GLY A 97 8.34 9.43 48.85
CA GLY A 97 6.96 9.29 49.33
C GLY A 97 5.96 10.33 48.78
N ASN A 98 6.22 10.92 47.60
CA ASN A 98 5.36 11.95 47.03
C ASN A 98 4.03 11.37 46.47
N GLN A 99 2.93 11.59 47.18
CA GLN A 99 1.60 11.05 46.84
C GLN A 99 1.03 11.54 45.49
N ASN A 100 1.42 12.73 45.03
CA ASN A 100 0.97 13.25 43.73
C ASN A 100 1.65 12.52 42.57
N LEU A 101 2.94 12.20 42.75
CA LEU A 101 3.72 11.40 41.80
C LEU A 101 3.18 9.97 41.72
N MET A 102 2.80 9.39 42.88
CA MET A 102 2.13 8.08 42.96
C MET A 102 0.76 8.05 42.26
N ARG A 103 -0.07 9.10 42.40
CA ARG A 103 -1.36 9.17 41.69
C ARG A 103 -1.19 9.29 40.17
N TYR A 104 -0.16 10.02 39.73
CA TYR A 104 0.23 10.09 38.32
C TYR A 104 0.76 8.74 37.82
N MET A 105 1.56 8.04 38.62
CA MET A 105 2.03 6.68 38.37
C MET A 105 0.87 5.69 38.21
N VAL A 106 -0.15 5.70 39.08
CA VAL A 106 -1.34 4.85 38.92
C VAL A 106 -2.10 5.17 37.62
N THR A 107 -2.11 6.43 37.20
CA THR A 107 -2.75 6.84 35.94
C THR A 107 -1.98 6.30 34.72
N ILE A 108 -0.64 6.32 34.77
CA ILE A 108 0.22 5.70 33.75
C ILE A 108 0.06 4.18 33.76
N ILE A 109 0.12 3.53 34.92
CA ILE A 109 -0.03 2.08 35.07
C ILE A 109 -1.40 1.62 34.54
N ASN A 110 -2.48 2.36 34.80
CA ASN A 110 -3.80 2.05 34.23
C ASN A 110 -3.81 2.19 32.70
N LYS A 111 -3.11 3.19 32.13
CA LYS A 111 -2.92 3.31 30.67
C LYS A 111 -2.05 2.18 30.10
N LEU A 112 -1.08 1.68 30.86
CA LEU A 112 -0.23 0.54 30.50
C LEU A 112 -0.99 -0.79 30.62
N LYS A 113 -2.00 -0.89 31.50
CA LYS A 113 -2.88 -2.07 31.62
C LYS A 113 -3.74 -2.29 30.37
N GLU A 114 -4.03 -1.23 29.61
CA GLU A 114 -4.71 -1.30 28.32
C GLU A 114 -3.76 -1.65 27.15
N PHE A 115 -2.45 -1.73 27.40
CA PHE A 115 -1.43 -2.07 26.41
C PHE A 115 -1.33 -3.59 26.25
N ASP A 116 -2.27 -4.13 25.48
CA ASP A 116 -2.37 -5.55 25.14
C ASP A 116 -1.51 -5.87 23.91
N VAL A 117 -0.24 -6.26 24.15
CA VAL A 117 0.75 -6.63 23.12
C VAL A 117 1.33 -8.00 23.46
N SER A 118 1.57 -8.82 22.43
CA SER A 118 2.15 -10.15 22.60
C SER A 118 3.51 -10.12 23.32
N SER A 119 3.73 -11.07 24.23
CA SER A 119 4.96 -11.14 25.04
C SER A 119 6.22 -11.35 24.19
N ALA A 120 6.10 -12.05 23.06
CA ALA A 120 7.18 -12.22 22.09
C ALA A 120 7.57 -10.89 21.43
N CYS A 121 6.58 -10.12 20.97
CA CYS A 121 6.79 -8.77 20.43
C CYS A 121 7.43 -7.85 21.47
N LEU A 122 6.91 -7.85 22.70
CA LEU A 122 7.45 -7.03 23.77
C LEU A 122 8.90 -7.41 24.09
N SER A 123 9.23 -8.70 24.16
CA SER A 123 10.60 -9.17 24.41
C SER A 123 11.59 -8.71 23.33
N ASP A 124 11.20 -8.72 22.06
CA ASP A 124 12.09 -8.32 20.96
C ASP A 124 12.22 -6.79 20.84
N LEU A 125 11.18 -6.05 21.21
CA LEU A 125 11.25 -4.59 21.39
C LEU A 125 12.13 -4.18 22.57
N MET A 126 12.04 -4.92 23.69
CA MET A 126 12.91 -4.72 24.85
C MET A 126 14.37 -4.96 24.50
N HIS A 127 14.67 -6.05 23.80
CA HIS A 127 16.03 -6.35 23.35
C HIS A 127 16.59 -5.21 22.50
N TYR A 128 15.80 -4.68 21.57
CA TYR A 128 16.18 -3.50 20.78
C TYR A 128 16.45 -2.28 21.68
N ALA A 129 15.56 -1.98 22.63
CA ALA A 129 15.73 -0.85 23.54
C ALA A 129 17.00 -0.98 24.40
N VAL A 130 17.22 -2.15 25.02
CA VAL A 130 18.42 -2.44 25.82
C VAL A 130 19.68 -2.32 24.97
N THR A 131 19.69 -2.86 23.75
CA THR A 131 20.84 -2.73 22.83
C THR A 131 21.15 -1.27 22.52
N ALA A 132 20.11 -0.42 22.37
CA ALA A 132 20.29 1.01 22.16
C ALA A 132 20.86 1.72 23.39
N VAL A 133 20.39 1.36 24.60
CA VAL A 133 20.96 1.88 25.86
C VAL A 133 22.42 1.47 26.00
N GLU A 134 22.73 0.19 25.80
CA GLU A 134 24.09 -0.34 25.87
C GLU A 134 25.03 0.29 24.83
N TYR A 135 24.50 0.67 23.66
CA TYR A 135 25.27 1.43 22.68
C TYR A 135 25.55 2.85 23.19
N ALA A 136 24.54 3.54 23.72
CA ALA A 136 24.68 4.89 24.23
C ALA A 136 25.67 4.98 25.40
N THR A 137 25.58 4.05 26.36
CA THR A 137 26.51 3.97 27.49
C THR A 137 27.93 3.69 27.04
N HIS A 138 28.14 2.77 26.08
CA HIS A 138 29.47 2.51 25.54
C HIS A 138 30.09 3.69 24.77
N VAL A 139 29.27 4.48 24.08
CA VAL A 139 29.76 5.69 23.41
C VAL A 139 30.24 6.72 24.45
N ASP A 140 29.57 6.81 25.60
CA ASP A 140 29.97 7.68 26.69
C ASP A 140 31.26 7.18 27.37
N ASP A 141 31.35 5.88 27.66
CA ASP A 141 32.56 5.25 28.20
C ASP A 141 33.79 5.44 27.29
N HIS A 142 33.60 5.42 25.97
CA HIS A 142 34.66 5.65 25.01
C HIS A 142 35.23 7.08 25.07
N ARG A 143 34.42 8.08 25.42
CA ARG A 143 34.92 9.45 25.64
C ARG A 143 35.92 9.51 26.78
N ASN A 144 35.77 8.61 27.75
CA ASN A 144 36.63 8.52 28.92
C ASN A 144 37.84 7.59 28.72
N CYS A 145 37.91 6.81 27.63
CA CYS A 145 39.09 5.98 27.36
C CYS A 145 40.17 6.74 26.56
N THR A 146 41.33 6.96 27.21
CA THR A 146 42.51 7.63 26.64
C THR A 146 43.58 6.66 26.12
N ASP A 147 43.40 5.34 26.30
CA ASP A 147 44.40 4.32 25.92
C ASP A 147 44.08 3.67 24.56
N CYS A 148 45.10 3.51 23.70
CA CYS A 148 44.99 2.92 22.36
C CYS A 148 44.58 1.43 22.36
N LYS A 149 44.54 0.78 23.52
CA LYS A 149 44.09 -0.61 23.70
C LYS A 149 42.56 -0.76 23.75
N CYS A 150 41.81 0.28 24.13
CA CYS A 150 40.33 0.25 24.13
C CYS A 150 39.73 0.33 22.72
N THR A 151 40.44 0.94 21.77
CA THR A 151 39.93 1.26 20.43
C THR A 151 39.44 0.04 19.63
N PRO A 152 40.17 -1.10 19.56
CA PRO A 152 39.70 -2.25 18.79
C PRO A 152 38.46 -2.92 19.40
N PHE A 153 38.39 -3.03 20.74
CA PHE A 153 37.21 -3.55 21.44
C PHE A 153 35.99 -2.66 21.18
N PHE A 154 36.18 -1.33 21.26
CA PHE A 154 35.13 -0.37 20.97
C PHE A 154 34.61 -0.45 19.52
N GLN A 155 35.52 -0.58 18.54
CA GLN A 155 35.14 -0.74 17.14
C GLN A 155 34.35 -2.03 16.91
N GLN A 156 34.72 -3.13 17.58
CA GLN A 156 33.98 -4.39 17.50
C GLN A 156 32.56 -4.24 18.04
N THR A 157 32.39 -3.76 19.27
CA THR A 157 31.05 -3.64 19.88
C THR A 157 30.18 -2.60 19.16
N LYS A 158 30.79 -1.53 18.64
CA LYS A 158 30.11 -0.56 17.77
C LYS A 158 29.55 -1.23 16.52
N ASN A 159 30.35 -2.04 15.83
CA ASN A 159 29.91 -2.75 14.63
C ASN A 159 28.81 -3.78 14.94
N GLU A 160 28.91 -4.49 16.07
CA GLU A 160 27.91 -5.46 16.52
C GLU A 160 26.56 -4.82 16.86
N ARG A 161 26.55 -3.59 17.40
CA ARG A 161 25.33 -2.86 17.80
C ARG A 161 24.84 -1.84 16.75
N GLN A 162 25.56 -1.63 15.64
CA GLN A 162 25.21 -0.63 14.62
C GLN A 162 23.84 -0.86 13.97
N TRP A 163 23.33 -2.09 14.00
CA TRP A 163 22.03 -2.44 13.41
C TRP A 163 20.85 -1.65 14.00
N ILE A 164 20.97 -1.10 15.22
CA ILE A 164 19.94 -0.23 15.81
C ILE A 164 19.66 1.00 14.93
N PHE A 165 20.69 1.55 14.29
CA PHE A 165 20.54 2.67 13.37
C PHE A 165 19.86 2.27 12.08
N ASN A 166 20.04 1.02 11.64
CA ASN A 166 19.32 0.52 10.47
C ASN A 166 17.83 0.39 10.73
N VAL A 167 17.42 0.09 11.98
CA VAL A 167 16.00 0.08 12.37
C VAL A 167 15.43 1.49 12.31
N LEU A 168 16.08 2.46 12.95
CA LEU A 168 15.66 3.86 12.93
C LEU A 168 15.64 4.46 11.53
N ASP A 169 16.66 4.18 10.71
CA ASP A 169 16.74 4.67 9.35
C ASP A 169 15.68 4.05 8.44
N ALA A 170 15.27 2.82 8.73
CA ALA A 170 14.20 2.15 7.99
C ALA A 170 12.80 2.68 8.31
N MET A 171 12.60 3.33 9.45
CA MET A 171 11.31 3.92 9.82
C MET A 171 10.99 5.18 9.00
N GLY A 172 9.70 5.47 8.88
CA GLY A 172 9.18 6.69 8.28
C GLY A 172 9.68 7.94 8.99
N LYS A 173 10.11 8.93 8.21
CA LYS A 173 10.49 10.26 8.70
C LYS A 173 9.48 11.27 8.18
N VAL A 174 9.16 12.28 8.99
CA VAL A 174 8.23 13.34 8.62
C VAL A 174 8.89 14.24 7.55
N PRO A 175 8.40 14.24 6.30
CA PRO A 175 8.89 15.10 5.25
C PRO A 175 8.28 16.50 5.35
N SER A 176 8.90 17.45 4.66
CA SER A 176 8.32 18.78 4.50
C SER A 176 7.05 18.74 3.64
N GLY A 177 6.16 19.72 3.83
CA GLY A 177 4.96 19.86 2.98
C GLY A 177 3.71 19.13 3.49
N ILE A 178 3.59 18.86 4.79
CA ILE A 178 2.39 18.23 5.39
C ILE A 178 1.11 19.02 5.02
N THR A 179 1.15 20.35 5.10
CA THR A 179 0.02 21.23 4.71
C THR A 179 -0.26 21.24 3.21
N ALA A 180 0.71 20.86 2.39
CA ALA A 180 0.56 20.64 0.96
C ALA A 180 0.09 19.21 0.64
N GLY A 181 -0.27 18.40 1.65
CA GLY A 181 -0.73 17.03 1.46
C GLY A 181 0.40 16.05 1.23
N ASN A 182 1.58 16.27 1.80
CA ASN A 182 2.61 15.24 1.88
C ASN A 182 2.30 14.25 3.01
N ASN A 183 1.61 13.17 2.64
CA ASN A 183 1.06 12.16 3.53
C ASN A 183 1.81 10.82 3.42
N LEU A 184 3.00 10.79 2.83
CA LEU A 184 3.73 9.56 2.51
C LEU A 184 5.05 9.46 3.30
N TRP A 185 5.01 8.84 4.47
CA TRP A 185 6.14 8.72 5.38
C TRP A 185 6.58 7.26 5.47
N VAL A 186 6.99 6.69 4.33
CA VAL A 186 7.22 5.24 4.22
C VAL A 186 8.53 4.73 4.80
N GLY A 187 9.58 5.55 4.88
CA GLY A 187 10.90 5.03 5.26
C GLY A 187 11.43 4.00 4.26
N SER A 188 12.38 3.16 4.69
CA SER A 188 13.06 2.19 3.81
C SER A 188 12.59 0.76 4.05
N TRP A 189 11.69 0.30 3.18
CA TRP A 189 11.22 -1.09 3.11
C TRP A 189 12.37 -2.11 3.01
N ASN A 190 13.35 -1.85 2.15
CA ASN A 190 14.45 -2.79 1.89
C ASN A 190 15.46 -2.82 3.05
N THR A 191 15.69 -1.68 3.72
CA THR A 191 16.58 -1.63 4.87
C THR A 191 15.99 -2.44 6.03
N CYS A 192 14.71 -2.26 6.37
CA CYS A 192 14.07 -2.98 7.47
C CYS A 192 14.21 -4.51 7.31
N ARG A 193 13.90 -5.04 6.12
CA ARG A 193 13.93 -6.48 5.85
C ARG A 193 15.32 -7.12 5.81
N LYS A 194 16.36 -6.32 5.59
CA LYS A 194 17.75 -6.80 5.59
C LYS A 194 18.29 -7.03 7.01
N ILE A 195 17.63 -6.49 8.03
CA ILE A 195 18.11 -6.59 9.41
C ILE A 195 17.86 -8.01 9.92
N ARG A 196 18.95 -8.71 10.22
CA ARG A 196 18.96 -10.05 10.80
C ARG A 196 20.10 -10.12 11.80
N THR A 197 19.78 -10.16 13.09
CA THR A 197 20.78 -10.20 14.17
C THR A 197 20.47 -11.32 15.14
N VAL A 198 21.50 -11.88 15.78
CA VAL A 198 21.32 -12.93 16.78
C VAL A 198 21.05 -12.26 18.12
N LYS A 199 19.90 -12.56 18.74
CA LYS A 199 19.47 -11.95 20.00
C LYS A 199 20.02 -12.66 21.24
N ASN A 200 20.11 -13.99 21.18
CA ASN A 200 20.43 -14.82 22.34
C ASN A 200 21.53 -15.85 22.03
N SER A 201 22.17 -16.37 23.07
CA SER A 201 23.13 -17.49 22.98
C SER A 201 22.53 -18.77 22.38
N GLN A 202 21.20 -18.91 22.42
CA GLN A 202 20.45 -19.97 21.76
C GLN A 202 20.35 -19.81 20.23
N GLY A 203 20.92 -18.74 19.66
CA GLY A 203 20.90 -18.49 18.22
C GLY A 203 19.57 -17.99 17.68
N GLN A 204 18.65 -17.54 18.54
CA GLN A 204 17.41 -16.93 18.08
C GLN A 204 17.72 -15.64 17.31
N LEU A 205 16.99 -15.40 16.22
CA LEU A 205 17.21 -14.25 15.35
C LEU A 205 16.17 -13.18 15.61
N TRP A 206 16.60 -11.93 15.64
CA TRP A 206 15.77 -10.75 15.48
C TRP A 206 15.72 -10.42 13.98
N LYS A 207 14.54 -10.45 13.38
CA LYS A 207 14.34 -10.11 11.96
C LYS A 207 13.43 -8.89 11.85
N GLY A 208 13.83 -7.93 11.02
CA GLY A 208 13.00 -6.77 10.73
C GLY A 208 11.84 -7.10 9.79
N MET A 209 10.63 -6.74 10.21
CA MET A 209 9.39 -6.76 9.46
C MET A 209 8.91 -5.32 9.25
N TYR A 210 8.55 -5.00 8.00
CA TYR A 210 8.01 -3.69 7.68
C TYR A 210 6.47 -3.71 7.76
N CYS A 211 5.93 -2.71 8.44
CA CYS A 211 4.51 -2.45 8.59
C CYS A 211 4.16 -1.08 8.02
N LEU A 212 3.05 -0.98 7.28
CA LEU A 212 2.50 0.28 6.81
C LEU A 212 1.24 0.62 7.61
N ALA A 213 1.30 1.70 8.37
CA ALA A 213 0.18 2.23 9.13
C ALA A 213 -0.55 3.31 8.33
N HIS A 214 -1.86 3.16 8.20
CA HIS A 214 -2.79 4.10 7.59
C HIS A 214 -3.50 4.83 8.72
N LEU A 215 -3.19 6.11 8.87
CA LEU A 215 -3.75 6.98 9.88
C LEU A 215 -4.87 7.80 9.24
N GLU A 216 -6.10 7.56 9.67
CA GLU A 216 -7.28 8.30 9.21
C GLU A 216 -7.46 9.57 10.06
N ALA A 217 -7.55 10.73 9.40
CA ALA A 217 -7.71 12.00 10.11
C ALA A 217 -9.12 12.11 10.72
N TYR A 218 -9.18 12.64 11.94
CA TYR A 218 -10.43 12.98 12.61
C TYR A 218 -11.00 14.30 12.05
N GLU A 219 -12.25 14.27 11.57
CA GLU A 219 -12.95 15.48 11.13
C GLU A 219 -14.36 15.49 11.72
N ARG A 220 -14.59 16.44 12.63
CA ARG A 220 -15.89 16.60 13.32
C ARG A 220 -16.98 17.10 12.37
N ASN A 221 -16.61 17.85 11.33
CA ASN A 221 -17.53 18.47 10.38
C ASN A 221 -17.37 17.84 8.99
N ASN A 222 -17.80 16.60 8.81
CA ASN A 222 -17.75 15.92 7.51
C ASN A 222 -18.59 16.69 6.44
N PRO A 223 -17.96 17.34 5.44
CA PRO A 223 -18.70 18.09 4.40
C PRO A 223 -19.56 17.18 3.51
N LEU A 224 -19.29 15.87 3.45
CA LEU A 224 -20.10 14.91 2.69
C LEU A 224 -21.42 14.56 3.40
N ARG A 225 -21.51 14.76 4.72
CA ARG A 225 -22.77 14.63 5.45
C ARG A 225 -23.75 15.75 5.06
N ALA A 226 -23.23 16.93 4.71
CA ALA A 226 -24.02 18.03 4.15
C ALA A 226 -24.48 17.76 2.70
N LEU A 227 -23.75 16.91 1.95
CA LEU A 227 -24.13 16.48 0.60
C LEU A 227 -25.17 15.34 0.60
N ASN A 228 -25.06 14.38 1.52
CA ASN A 228 -26.06 13.32 1.71
C ASN A 228 -27.36 13.84 2.34
N HIS A 229 -27.30 14.95 3.09
CA HIS A 229 -28.47 15.72 3.47
C HIS A 229 -28.71 16.88 2.50
N ALA A 230 -28.96 16.57 1.22
CA ALA A 230 -29.76 17.44 0.35
C ALA A 230 -31.26 17.43 0.78
N GLY A 231 -31.51 17.40 2.08
CA GLY A 231 -32.79 17.63 2.71
C GLY A 231 -32.84 19.07 3.18
N ARG A 232 -33.90 19.78 2.77
CA ARG A 232 -34.26 21.17 3.07
C ARG A 232 -33.37 21.87 4.11
N VAL A 233 -32.65 22.89 3.63
CA VAL A 233 -32.18 24.04 4.42
C VAL A 233 -33.31 24.42 5.40
N ASP A 234 -33.01 24.43 6.71
CA ASP A 234 -33.90 24.68 7.86
C ASP A 234 -34.23 23.50 8.81
N ALA A 235 -33.30 22.56 9.00
CA ALA A 235 -33.39 21.60 10.11
C ALA A 235 -33.14 22.21 11.51
N HIS A 236 -32.77 23.50 11.61
CA HIS A 236 -32.62 24.20 12.89
C HIS A 236 -33.97 24.44 13.62
N CYS A 237 -35.10 24.17 12.96
CA CYS A 237 -36.44 24.44 13.49
C CYS A 237 -37.21 23.21 14.01
N TYR A 238 -36.62 22.01 14.05
CA TYR A 238 -37.26 20.86 14.69
C TYR A 238 -36.34 20.22 15.73
N LYS A 239 -36.50 20.66 16.98
CA LYS A 239 -36.19 19.80 18.13
C LYS A 239 -37.38 18.88 18.34
N GLU A 240 -37.16 17.58 18.17
CA GLU A 240 -37.51 16.55 19.15
C GLU A 240 -37.27 15.15 18.57
N SER A 241 -36.50 14.33 19.28
CA SER A 241 -36.98 13.06 19.82
C SER A 241 -35.80 12.28 20.41
N ASN A 242 -35.97 11.90 21.68
CA ASN A 242 -35.14 10.93 22.39
C ASN A 242 -35.08 9.61 21.62
N SER A 243 -33.99 9.40 20.89
CA SER A 243 -33.55 8.08 20.50
C SER A 243 -32.07 7.97 20.84
N SER A 244 -31.78 7.20 21.88
CA SER A 244 -30.47 6.60 22.10
C SER A 244 -30.27 5.56 20.99
N MET A 245 -30.00 6.02 19.77
CA MET A 245 -29.33 5.19 18.77
C MET A 245 -27.87 5.05 19.21
N PRO A 246 -27.24 3.89 19.05
CA PRO A 246 -25.79 3.79 19.23
C PRO A 246 -25.16 4.81 18.28
N GLU A 247 -24.27 5.65 18.78
CA GLU A 247 -23.40 6.43 17.90
C GLU A 247 -22.65 5.41 17.02
N ASP A 248 -22.99 5.34 15.73
CA ASP A 248 -22.21 4.57 14.77
C ASP A 248 -20.78 5.14 14.78
N ASP A 249 -19.84 4.39 15.35
CA ASP A 249 -18.41 4.74 15.37
C ASP A 249 -17.84 4.89 13.95
N GLU A 250 -18.52 4.34 12.92
CA GLU A 250 -18.18 4.51 11.50
C GLU A 250 -18.35 5.94 10.98
N ALA A 251 -19.07 6.82 11.69
CA ALA A 251 -19.37 8.19 11.24
C ALA A 251 -18.34 9.26 11.68
N LYS A 252 -17.29 8.89 12.42
CA LYS A 252 -16.27 9.82 12.95
C LYS A 252 -15.10 10.07 12.00
N CYS A 253 -14.82 9.15 11.08
CA CYS A 253 -13.62 9.19 10.25
C CYS A 253 -13.92 9.75 8.85
N PHE A 254 -13.07 10.65 8.35
CA PHE A 254 -13.23 11.28 7.03
C PHE A 254 -12.33 10.60 5.99
N SER A 255 -12.94 9.99 4.97
CA SER A 255 -12.24 9.17 3.98
C SER A 255 -11.81 9.91 2.70
N LEU A 256 -12.06 11.22 2.57
CA LEU A 256 -11.88 11.95 1.30
C LEU A 256 -10.54 12.72 1.18
N ILE A 257 -9.75 12.86 2.25
CA ILE A 257 -8.46 13.63 2.31
C ILE A 257 -7.41 12.76 3.04
N PRO A 258 -6.12 12.82 2.65
CA PRO A 258 -5.37 11.58 2.45
C PRO A 258 -4.93 10.94 3.76
N MET A 259 -5.17 9.63 3.85
CA MET A 259 -4.62 8.75 4.87
C MET A 259 -3.12 9.01 4.99
N LEU A 260 -2.68 9.32 6.20
CA LEU A 260 -1.26 9.45 6.46
C LEU A 260 -0.67 8.04 6.50
N ASN A 261 0.21 7.77 5.55
CA ASN A 261 0.91 6.50 5.42
C ASN A 261 2.22 6.57 6.19
N PHE A 262 2.34 5.82 7.29
CA PHE A 262 3.54 5.78 8.11
C PHE A 262 4.15 4.38 8.10
N GLY A 263 5.38 4.27 7.58
CA GLY A 263 6.14 3.04 7.56
C GLY A 263 6.89 2.82 8.86
N VAL A 264 6.74 1.64 9.46
CA VAL A 264 7.35 1.29 10.74
C VAL A 264 8.11 -0.03 10.59
N CYS A 265 9.33 -0.08 11.11
CA CYS A 265 10.11 -1.30 11.19
C CYS A 265 9.92 -1.94 12.57
N MET A 266 9.35 -3.13 12.61
CA MET A 266 9.02 -3.89 13.81
C MET A 266 9.68 -5.28 13.73
N PRO A 267 9.90 -5.99 14.84
CA PRO A 267 10.38 -7.38 14.76
C PRO A 267 9.31 -8.31 14.18
N ASP A 268 9.73 -9.41 13.56
CA ASP A 268 8.86 -10.45 12.99
C ASP A 268 7.98 -11.18 14.02
N SER A 269 8.32 -11.07 15.31
CA SER A 269 7.51 -11.55 16.42
C SER A 269 6.21 -10.78 16.66
N CYS A 270 6.09 -9.55 16.11
CA CYS A 270 4.90 -8.71 16.29
C CYS A 270 3.83 -9.02 15.25
N THR A 271 2.56 -9.01 15.67
CA THR A 271 1.40 -9.15 14.78
C THR A 271 0.87 -7.80 14.29
N ASP A 272 0.01 -7.79 13.27
CA ASP A 272 -0.69 -6.57 12.80
C ASP A 272 -1.44 -5.87 13.95
N TYR A 273 -2.04 -6.66 14.85
CA TYR A 273 -2.75 -6.16 16.03
C TYR A 273 -1.80 -5.50 17.03
N ASP A 274 -0.66 -6.14 17.32
CA ASP A 274 0.35 -5.59 18.24
C ASP A 274 0.83 -4.22 17.77
N VAL A 275 1.17 -4.11 16.48
CA VAL A 275 1.65 -2.85 15.90
C VAL A 275 0.56 -1.79 15.87
N THR A 276 -0.68 -2.17 15.58
CA THR A 276 -1.84 -1.26 15.65
C THR A 276 -2.00 -0.70 17.06
N ARG A 277 -1.90 -1.54 18.09
CA ARG A 277 -1.99 -1.11 19.50
C ARG A 277 -0.85 -0.17 19.88
N ILE A 278 0.38 -0.49 19.48
CA ILE A 278 1.56 0.35 19.73
C ILE A 278 1.39 1.74 19.13
N ILE A 279 0.99 1.83 17.87
CA ILE A 279 0.82 3.12 17.17
C ILE A 279 -0.37 3.89 17.75
N THR A 280 -1.50 3.23 17.99
CA THR A 280 -2.68 3.85 18.62
C THR A 280 -2.33 4.44 19.98
N PHE A 281 -1.55 3.73 20.79
CA PHE A 281 -1.10 4.22 22.09
C PHE A 281 -0.22 5.46 21.94
N ALA A 282 0.77 5.44 21.03
CA ALA A 282 1.65 6.58 20.78
C ALA A 282 0.87 7.82 20.31
N VAL A 283 -0.11 7.64 19.43
CA VAL A 283 -0.99 8.71 18.95
C VAL A 283 -1.89 9.24 20.06
N ARG A 284 -2.53 8.40 20.87
CA ARG A 284 -3.35 8.88 22.00
C ARG A 284 -2.54 9.65 23.04
N LEU A 285 -1.30 9.23 23.28
CA LEU A 285 -0.40 9.93 24.18
C LEU A 285 -0.05 11.32 23.62
N ALA A 286 0.23 11.40 22.32
CA ALA A 286 0.40 12.65 21.59
C ALA A 286 -0.79 13.60 21.75
N GLU A 287 -2.00 13.07 21.48
CA GLU A 287 -3.25 13.82 21.54
C GLU A 287 -3.52 14.34 22.94
N SER A 288 -3.19 13.54 23.97
CA SER A 288 -3.32 13.95 25.37
C SER A 288 -2.37 15.09 25.75
N ALA A 289 -1.19 15.16 25.13
CA ALA A 289 -0.24 16.25 25.35
C ALA A 289 -0.65 17.54 24.58
N VAL A 290 -1.26 17.39 23.40
CA VAL A 290 -1.70 18.52 22.54
C VAL A 290 -3.11 19.00 22.90
N GLY A 291 -3.90 18.19 23.61
CA GLY A 291 -5.28 18.49 23.99
C GLY A 291 -6.27 18.49 22.82
N ARG A 292 -5.97 17.76 21.75
CA ARG A 292 -6.80 17.66 20.53
C ARG A 292 -6.76 16.24 19.96
N GLU A 293 -7.93 15.72 19.59
CA GLU A 293 -8.08 14.49 18.79
C GLU A 293 -7.81 14.83 17.32
N ALA A 294 -6.82 14.15 16.73
CA ALA A 294 -6.38 14.37 15.35
C ALA A 294 -6.52 13.09 14.51
N VAL A 295 -6.51 11.91 15.12
CA VAL A 295 -6.58 10.62 14.44
C VAL A 295 -7.82 9.87 14.89
N CYS A 296 -8.61 9.42 13.91
CA CYS A 296 -9.86 8.70 14.16
C CYS A 296 -9.65 7.20 14.26
N ASP A 297 -8.88 6.64 13.31
CA ASP A 297 -8.60 5.21 13.23
C ASP A 297 -7.18 4.95 12.71
N VAL A 298 -6.62 3.82 13.13
CA VAL A 298 -5.28 3.36 12.75
C VAL A 298 -5.41 1.95 12.17
N LYS A 299 -5.18 1.81 10.87
CA LYS A 299 -5.15 0.51 10.20
C LYS A 299 -3.72 0.15 9.85
N VAL A 300 -3.18 -0.93 10.40
CA VAL A 300 -1.83 -1.40 10.08
C VAL A 300 -1.88 -2.65 9.21
N GLU A 301 -1.06 -2.67 8.17
CA GLU A 301 -0.77 -3.87 7.41
C GLU A 301 0.71 -4.20 7.49
N CYS A 302 1.07 -5.27 8.19
CA CYS A 302 2.43 -5.81 8.18
C CYS A 302 2.56 -6.93 7.15
N ARG A 303 3.73 -6.93 6.50
CA ARG A 303 4.07 -7.94 5.51
C ARG A 303 4.88 -9.05 6.15
N HIS A 304 4.16 -10.10 6.54
CA HIS A 304 4.75 -11.32 7.05
C HIS A 304 5.33 -12.16 5.91
N GLU A 305 6.59 -12.58 6.05
CA GLU A 305 7.23 -13.59 5.19
C GLU A 305 6.88 -15.00 5.70
N ASN A 306 5.58 -15.25 5.90
CA ASN A 306 5.09 -16.55 6.33
C ASN A 306 5.06 -17.52 5.14
N GLU A 307 5.39 -18.79 5.38
CA GLU A 307 5.32 -19.85 4.38
C GLU A 307 3.91 -19.99 3.76
N GLU A 308 2.85 -19.61 4.50
CA GLU A 308 1.46 -19.59 4.02
C GLU A 308 1.19 -18.54 2.93
N ASN A 309 1.94 -17.43 2.91
CA ASN A 309 1.85 -16.39 1.87
C ASN A 309 2.76 -16.66 0.68
N SER A 310 3.45 -17.80 0.67
CA SER A 310 4.27 -18.22 -0.47
C SER A 310 3.39 -18.64 -1.65
N MET A 311 3.87 -18.42 -2.86
CA MET A 311 3.21 -18.87 -4.09
C MET A 311 2.91 -20.37 -4.08
N SER A 312 3.71 -21.18 -3.37
CA SER A 312 3.48 -22.62 -3.20
C SER A 312 2.22 -22.98 -2.42
N GLY A 313 1.70 -22.07 -1.58
CA GLY A 313 0.45 -22.29 -0.84
C GLY A 313 -0.82 -22.07 -1.66
N ASP A 314 -0.75 -21.30 -2.76
CA ASP A 314 -1.91 -20.96 -3.60
C ASP A 314 -2.00 -21.91 -4.81
N SER A 315 -2.91 -22.88 -4.74
CA SER A 315 -3.09 -23.91 -5.79
C SER A 315 -3.42 -23.31 -7.16
N LEU A 316 -4.13 -22.19 -7.20
CA LEU A 316 -4.47 -21.50 -8.45
C LEU A 316 -3.25 -20.80 -9.06
N ALA A 317 -2.39 -20.21 -8.23
CA ALA A 317 -1.13 -19.63 -8.69
C ALA A 317 -0.16 -20.68 -9.21
N MET A 318 -0.07 -21.83 -8.54
CA MET A 318 0.73 -22.95 -9.03
C MET A 318 0.20 -23.51 -10.35
N ALA A 319 -1.13 -23.64 -10.52
CA ALA A 319 -1.73 -24.05 -11.79
C ALA A 319 -1.42 -23.06 -12.92
N ALA A 320 -1.52 -21.74 -12.66
CA ALA A 320 -1.17 -20.71 -13.63
C ALA A 320 0.33 -20.75 -14.00
N LEU A 321 1.21 -21.01 -13.02
CA LEU A 321 2.64 -21.19 -13.25
C LEU A 321 2.93 -22.41 -14.12
N TYR A 322 2.32 -23.57 -13.81
CA TYR A 322 2.48 -24.78 -14.61
C TYR A 322 1.97 -24.59 -16.04
N PHE A 323 0.86 -23.86 -16.22
CA PHE A 323 0.35 -23.49 -17.54
C PHE A 323 1.35 -22.62 -18.32
N LEU A 324 1.96 -21.62 -17.66
CA LEU A 324 2.97 -20.76 -18.27
C LEU A 324 4.25 -21.55 -18.63
N ILE A 325 4.72 -22.43 -17.73
CA ILE A 325 5.87 -23.29 -18.02
C ILE A 325 5.56 -24.25 -19.18
N TYR A 326 4.37 -24.86 -19.20
CA TYR A 326 3.93 -25.74 -20.28
C TYR A 326 3.91 -25.00 -21.63
N THR A 327 3.34 -23.80 -21.68
CA THR A 327 3.32 -22.99 -22.91
C THR A 327 4.73 -22.61 -23.37
N ILE A 328 5.65 -22.27 -22.45
CA ILE A 328 7.07 -22.02 -22.79
C ILE A 328 7.75 -23.27 -23.36
N ILE A 329 7.55 -24.44 -22.74
CA ILE A 329 8.10 -25.71 -23.24
C ILE A 329 7.56 -26.01 -24.64
N MET A 330 6.26 -25.85 -24.85
CA MET A 330 5.64 -26.02 -26.17
C MET A 330 6.16 -25.02 -27.19
N MET A 331 6.44 -23.76 -26.80
CA MET A 331 7.06 -22.76 -27.66
C MET A 331 8.47 -23.15 -28.09
N VAL A 332 9.31 -23.61 -27.14
CA VAL A 332 10.66 -24.09 -27.44
C VAL A 332 10.59 -25.30 -28.36
N PHE A 333 9.78 -26.30 -28.03
CA PHE A 333 9.61 -27.50 -28.84
C PHE A 333 9.09 -27.19 -30.25
N GLY A 334 8.04 -26.37 -30.36
CA GLY A 334 7.46 -25.95 -31.63
C GLY A 334 8.44 -25.17 -32.51
N THR A 335 9.26 -24.31 -31.90
CA THR A 335 10.30 -23.55 -32.62
C THR A 335 11.45 -24.45 -33.09
N LEU A 336 11.91 -25.37 -32.24
CA LEU A 336 12.94 -26.36 -32.63
C LEU A 336 12.45 -27.26 -33.76
N TYR A 337 11.21 -27.75 -33.66
CA TYR A 337 10.59 -28.57 -34.71
C TYR A 337 10.49 -27.82 -36.04
N ASP A 338 10.07 -26.55 -35.99
CA ASP A 338 9.95 -25.71 -37.18
C ASP A 338 11.31 -25.49 -37.88
N LEU A 339 12.34 -25.11 -37.10
CA LEU A 339 13.67 -24.80 -37.64
C LEU A 339 14.43 -26.04 -38.14
N PHE A 340 14.41 -27.14 -37.39
CA PHE A 340 15.25 -28.30 -37.71
C PHE A 340 14.61 -29.31 -38.66
N ILE A 341 13.28 -29.45 -38.60
CA ILE A 341 12.56 -30.48 -39.36
C ILE A 341 11.74 -29.82 -40.46
N TYR A 342 10.79 -28.94 -40.08
CA TYR A 342 9.79 -28.43 -41.01
C TYR A 342 10.37 -27.62 -42.17
N GLN A 343 11.27 -26.67 -41.90
CA GLN A 343 11.90 -25.86 -42.96
C GLN A 343 12.84 -26.66 -43.86
N LYS A 344 13.51 -27.67 -43.30
CA LYS A 344 14.47 -28.49 -44.03
C LYS A 344 13.77 -29.49 -44.97
N GLU A 345 12.61 -29.99 -44.56
CA GLU A 345 11.85 -31.01 -45.28
C GLU A 345 10.89 -30.42 -46.33
N HIS A 346 10.42 -29.18 -46.16
CA HIS A 346 9.47 -28.53 -47.07
C HIS A 346 9.84 -27.08 -47.50
N PRO A 347 10.89 -26.88 -48.31
CA PRO A 347 11.17 -25.55 -48.88
C PRO A 347 10.16 -25.10 -49.96
N THR A 348 9.34 -25.99 -50.54
CA THR A 348 8.52 -25.67 -51.73
C THR A 348 7.08 -26.20 -51.77
N THR A 349 6.58 -26.90 -50.75
CA THR A 349 5.22 -27.49 -50.77
C THR A 349 4.35 -27.10 -49.59
N LYS A 350 3.14 -26.60 -49.91
CA LYS A 350 2.11 -26.11 -48.99
C LYS A 350 1.77 -27.14 -47.90
N GLY A 351 2.10 -26.79 -46.65
CA GLY A 351 1.41 -27.15 -45.40
C GLY A 351 1.03 -28.61 -45.18
N SER A 352 1.68 -29.28 -44.23
CA SER A 352 1.27 -30.61 -43.76
C SER A 352 -0.20 -30.61 -43.27
N ASN A 353 -1.00 -31.58 -43.73
CA ASN A 353 -2.44 -31.65 -43.46
C ASN A 353 -2.83 -32.19 -42.08
N HIS A 354 -1.89 -32.74 -41.30
CA HIS A 354 -2.22 -33.27 -39.98
C HIS A 354 -2.50 -32.14 -38.97
N TRP A 355 -3.65 -32.22 -38.31
CA TRP A 355 -4.08 -31.26 -37.29
C TRP A 355 -3.06 -31.13 -36.15
N PHE A 356 -2.39 -32.22 -35.78
CA PHE A 356 -1.35 -32.26 -34.75
C PHE A 356 -0.12 -31.41 -35.14
N LEU A 357 0.34 -31.50 -36.39
CA LEU A 357 1.45 -30.69 -36.89
C LEU A 357 1.10 -29.20 -36.91
N ARG A 358 -0.16 -28.86 -37.23
CA ARG A 358 -0.64 -27.48 -37.15
C ARG A 358 -0.63 -26.94 -35.72
N MET A 359 -0.94 -27.79 -34.74
CA MET A 359 -0.86 -27.40 -33.32
C MET A 359 0.57 -27.16 -32.86
N ILE A 360 1.52 -28.01 -33.22
CA ILE A 360 2.94 -27.80 -32.89
C ILE A 360 3.47 -26.52 -33.55
N LEU A 361 3.18 -26.31 -34.84
CA LEU A 361 3.61 -25.12 -35.56
C LEU A 361 2.93 -23.84 -35.05
N ALA A 362 1.75 -23.93 -34.43
CA ALA A 362 1.11 -22.79 -33.79
C ALA A 362 1.87 -22.27 -32.55
N TYR A 363 2.73 -23.09 -31.94
CA TYR A 363 3.63 -22.67 -30.87
C TYR A 363 5.01 -22.18 -31.38
N SER A 364 5.30 -22.27 -32.68
CA SER A 364 6.58 -21.79 -33.22
C SER A 364 6.71 -20.27 -33.12
N VAL A 365 7.67 -19.81 -32.30
CA VAL A 365 7.99 -18.39 -32.16
C VAL A 365 8.57 -17.84 -33.46
N TYR A 366 9.33 -18.64 -34.21
CA TYR A 366 9.91 -18.21 -35.48
C TYR A 366 8.84 -17.89 -36.52
N LYS A 367 7.91 -18.81 -36.77
CA LYS A 367 6.85 -18.62 -37.77
C LYS A 367 5.85 -17.54 -37.38
N ASN A 368 5.38 -17.57 -36.14
CA ASN A 368 4.47 -16.53 -35.62
C ASN A 368 5.18 -15.18 -35.58
N GLY A 369 6.46 -15.14 -35.20
CA GLY A 369 7.27 -13.92 -35.18
C GLY A 369 7.46 -13.33 -36.57
N LEU A 370 7.73 -14.18 -37.58
CA LEU A 370 7.80 -13.75 -38.98
C LEU A 370 6.47 -13.14 -39.43
N GLU A 371 5.33 -13.77 -39.07
CA GLU A 371 4.00 -13.24 -39.41
C GLU A 371 3.65 -11.94 -38.66
N ILE A 372 4.03 -11.82 -37.39
CA ILE A 372 3.80 -10.61 -36.57
C ILE A 372 4.66 -9.43 -37.06
N LEU A 373 5.91 -9.70 -37.44
CA LEU A 373 6.85 -8.70 -37.94
C LEU A 373 6.69 -8.45 -39.46
N GLN A 374 5.78 -9.16 -40.11
CA GLN A 374 5.53 -9.01 -41.54
C GLN A 374 4.87 -7.66 -41.82
N THR A 375 5.58 -6.80 -42.54
CA THR A 375 5.09 -5.49 -43.00
C THR A 375 4.47 -5.54 -44.41
N SER A 376 4.33 -6.73 -44.99
CA SER A 376 3.82 -6.88 -46.35
C SER A 376 2.33 -6.56 -46.43
N LYS A 377 1.95 -5.85 -47.49
CA LYS A 377 0.57 -5.42 -47.74
C LYS A 377 -0.34 -6.61 -48.05
N LYS A 378 -1.40 -6.82 -47.27
CA LYS A 378 -2.49 -7.72 -47.64
C LYS A 378 -3.54 -6.92 -48.43
N GLU A 379 -4.03 -7.49 -49.53
CA GLU A 379 -5.01 -6.81 -50.39
C GLU A 379 -6.29 -6.47 -49.63
N GLY A 380 -6.64 -5.17 -49.58
CA GLY A 380 -7.87 -4.68 -48.97
C GLY A 380 -7.77 -4.30 -47.48
N GLU A 381 -6.56 -4.20 -46.93
CA GLU A 381 -6.30 -3.58 -45.62
C GLU A 381 -6.14 -2.05 -45.74
N VAL A 382 -6.62 -1.32 -44.73
CA VAL A 382 -6.54 0.14 -44.67
C VAL A 382 -5.40 0.53 -43.73
N GLU A 383 -4.24 0.89 -44.32
CA GLU A 383 -2.97 1.09 -43.60
C GLU A 383 -3.06 2.15 -42.49
N CYS A 384 -3.77 3.27 -42.73
CA CYS A 384 -3.89 4.35 -41.74
C CYS A 384 -4.56 3.90 -40.43
N LEU A 385 -5.40 2.85 -40.46
CA LEU A 385 -6.04 2.32 -39.26
C LEU A 385 -5.03 1.67 -38.31
N HIS A 386 -3.93 1.12 -38.83
CA HIS A 386 -2.86 0.56 -38.00
C HIS A 386 -2.11 1.67 -37.25
N GLY A 387 -1.81 2.79 -37.93
CA GLY A 387 -1.20 3.96 -37.30
C GLY A 387 -2.08 4.56 -36.20
N ILE A 388 -3.39 4.67 -36.45
CA ILE A 388 -4.36 5.14 -35.44
C ILE A 388 -4.34 4.21 -34.22
N ARG A 389 -4.40 2.88 -34.41
CA ARG A 389 -4.34 1.92 -33.29
C ARG A 389 -3.09 2.08 -32.44
N PHE A 390 -1.93 2.25 -33.09
CA PHE A 390 -0.66 2.41 -32.38
C PHE A 390 -0.65 3.68 -31.53
N LEU A 391 -0.99 4.83 -32.12
CA LEU A 391 -1.03 6.11 -31.40
C LEU A 391 -2.07 6.10 -30.27
N SER A 392 -3.27 5.56 -30.51
CA SER A 392 -4.30 5.42 -29.47
C SER A 392 -3.84 4.50 -28.35
N MET A 393 -3.13 3.40 -28.64
CA MET A 393 -2.61 2.49 -27.62
C MET A 393 -1.54 3.16 -26.75
N CYS A 394 -0.60 3.90 -27.35
CA CYS A 394 0.38 4.69 -26.60
C CYS A 394 -0.30 5.70 -25.67
N TRP A 395 -1.36 6.35 -26.14
CA TRP A 395 -2.12 7.31 -25.35
C TRP A 395 -2.85 6.64 -24.17
N ILE A 396 -3.48 5.47 -24.39
CA ILE A 396 -4.11 4.66 -23.32
C ILE A 396 -3.09 4.25 -22.26
N ILE A 397 -1.91 3.76 -22.67
CA ILE A 397 -0.83 3.34 -21.74
C ILE A 397 -0.37 4.53 -20.89
N LEU A 398 -0.18 5.70 -21.51
CA LEU A 398 0.18 6.92 -20.80
C LEU A 398 -0.89 7.28 -19.76
N GLY A 399 -2.17 7.27 -20.15
CA GLY A 399 -3.30 7.56 -19.27
C GLY A 399 -3.39 6.62 -18.08
N HIS A 400 -3.33 5.31 -18.30
CA HIS A 400 -3.39 4.32 -17.22
C HIS A 400 -2.20 4.43 -16.26
N THR A 401 -1.00 4.70 -16.77
CA THR A 401 0.20 4.87 -15.92
C THR A 401 -0.01 5.97 -14.88
N TYR A 402 -0.49 7.14 -15.31
CA TYR A 402 -0.79 8.26 -14.40
C TYR A 402 -2.04 8.02 -13.55
N TYR A 403 -3.05 7.32 -14.07
CA TYR A 403 -4.23 6.95 -13.30
C TYR A 403 -3.87 6.06 -12.10
N TYR A 404 -3.05 5.03 -12.30
CA TYR A 404 -2.60 4.16 -11.21
C TYR A 404 -1.68 4.89 -10.24
N LEU A 405 -0.82 5.78 -10.73
CA LEU A 405 0.00 6.63 -9.86
C LEU A 405 -0.89 7.52 -8.97
N GLY A 406 -1.89 8.18 -9.56
CA GLY A 406 -2.86 8.98 -8.81
C GLY A 406 -3.71 8.17 -7.83
N ARG A 407 -4.21 6.99 -8.25
CA ARG A 407 -5.04 6.12 -7.39
C ARG A 407 -4.25 5.50 -6.23
N SER A 408 -2.96 5.24 -6.42
CA SER A 408 -2.09 4.72 -5.35
C SER A 408 -1.71 5.78 -4.32
N LEU A 409 -2.04 7.06 -4.56
CA LEU A 409 -1.73 8.20 -3.67
C LEU A 409 -0.24 8.28 -3.28
N THR A 410 0.64 7.78 -4.16
CA THR A 410 2.09 7.72 -3.95
C THR A 410 2.81 9.00 -4.38
N THR A 411 2.06 10.07 -4.66
CA THR A 411 2.60 11.35 -5.14
C THR A 411 2.88 12.31 -3.98
N ASP A 412 4.08 12.86 -3.95
CA ASP A 412 4.42 13.96 -3.05
C ASP A 412 3.55 15.19 -3.33
N ASN A 413 3.19 15.92 -2.26
CA ASN A 413 2.35 17.10 -2.33
C ASN A 413 1.06 16.84 -3.15
N LEU A 414 0.31 15.83 -2.73
CA LEU A 414 -0.86 15.33 -3.45
C LEU A 414 -1.87 16.44 -3.76
N ILE A 415 -2.18 17.31 -2.79
CA ILE A 415 -3.23 18.34 -2.91
C ILE A 415 -2.93 19.36 -4.03
N PRO A 416 -1.79 20.08 -4.03
CA PRO A 416 -1.47 21.00 -5.12
C PRO A 416 -1.27 20.28 -6.44
N THR A 417 -0.78 19.03 -6.43
CA THR A 417 -0.66 18.21 -7.64
C THR A 417 -2.05 17.96 -8.22
N LEU A 418 -3.02 17.46 -7.46
CA LEU A 418 -4.39 17.21 -7.96
C LEU A 418 -5.09 18.48 -8.46
N ILE A 419 -4.86 19.63 -7.80
CA ILE A 419 -5.47 20.90 -8.20
C ILE A 419 -4.83 21.46 -9.47
N ASN A 420 -3.51 21.38 -9.61
CA ASN A 420 -2.79 22.04 -10.71
C ASN A 420 -2.55 21.12 -11.91
N PHE A 421 -2.53 19.80 -11.72
CA PHE A 421 -2.36 18.83 -12.78
C PHE A 421 -3.38 19.01 -13.91
N PRO A 422 -4.71 19.11 -13.68
CA PRO A 422 -5.65 19.32 -14.79
C PRO A 422 -5.61 20.75 -15.36
N LYS A 423 -4.88 21.72 -14.80
CA LYS A 423 -4.91 23.10 -15.31
C LYS A 423 -4.05 23.31 -16.55
N THR A 424 -3.12 22.40 -16.84
CA THR A 424 -2.14 22.60 -17.91
C THR A 424 -2.52 21.84 -19.18
N PHE A 425 -2.19 22.40 -20.35
CA PHE A 425 -2.57 21.80 -21.63
C PHE A 425 -1.95 20.41 -21.87
N HIS A 426 -0.68 20.21 -21.52
CA HIS A 426 -0.01 18.92 -21.76
C HIS A 426 -0.55 17.80 -20.86
N THR A 427 -0.93 18.11 -19.63
CA THR A 427 -1.53 17.16 -18.69
C THR A 427 -3.00 16.87 -19.02
N GLN A 428 -3.70 17.77 -19.71
CA GLN A 428 -5.05 17.50 -20.24
C GLN A 428 -5.07 16.30 -21.21
N ILE A 429 -4.00 16.07 -21.97
CA ILE A 429 -3.87 14.86 -22.80
C ILE A 429 -3.99 13.62 -21.92
N ILE A 430 -3.36 13.61 -20.74
CA ILE A 430 -3.39 12.47 -19.81
C ILE A 430 -4.77 12.34 -19.16
N VAL A 431 -5.33 13.44 -18.67
CA VAL A 431 -6.67 13.46 -18.01
C VAL A 431 -7.76 12.96 -18.96
N GLN A 432 -7.66 13.34 -20.25
CA GLN A 432 -8.62 12.96 -21.29
C GLN A 432 -8.27 11.65 -22.01
N ALA A 433 -7.37 10.83 -21.45
CA ALA A 433 -7.02 9.52 -22.02
C ALA A 433 -8.22 8.59 -22.34
N PRO A 434 -9.38 8.65 -21.65
CA PRO A 434 -10.55 7.88 -22.07
C PRO A 434 -11.02 8.16 -23.51
N LEU A 435 -10.78 9.35 -24.06
CA LEU A 435 -11.10 9.67 -25.46
C LEU A 435 -10.29 8.85 -26.47
N ALA A 436 -9.11 8.33 -26.09
CA ALA A 436 -8.34 7.44 -26.93
C ALA A 436 -9.11 6.16 -27.28
N VAL A 437 -10.00 5.72 -26.38
CA VAL A 437 -10.85 4.54 -26.55
C VAL A 437 -11.89 4.74 -27.65
N ASP A 438 -12.37 5.97 -27.89
CA ASP A 438 -13.33 6.28 -28.95
C ASP A 438 -12.77 5.94 -30.34
N SER A 439 -11.45 6.03 -30.50
CA SER A 439 -10.77 5.57 -31.72
C SER A 439 -10.99 4.08 -31.95
N PHE A 440 -10.96 3.26 -30.89
CA PHE A 440 -11.22 1.82 -30.99
C PHE A 440 -12.69 1.52 -31.27
N PHE A 441 -13.63 2.26 -30.69
CA PHE A 441 -15.06 2.12 -31.03
C PHE A 441 -15.33 2.47 -32.49
N LEU A 442 -14.75 3.57 -32.99
CA LEU A 442 -14.85 3.95 -34.39
C LEU A 442 -14.28 2.87 -35.32
N LEU A 443 -13.07 2.36 -35.01
CA LEU A 443 -12.42 1.32 -35.78
C LEU A 443 -13.23 0.00 -35.80
N SER A 444 -13.81 -0.36 -34.66
CA SER A 444 -14.66 -1.54 -34.52
C SER A 444 -15.91 -1.43 -35.39
N GLY A 445 -16.63 -0.31 -35.31
CA GLY A 445 -17.82 -0.04 -36.13
C GLY A 445 -17.52 0.05 -37.63
N LEU A 446 -16.43 0.74 -38.00
CA LEU A 446 -15.98 0.87 -39.39
C LEU A 446 -15.65 -0.50 -39.99
N LEU A 447 -14.88 -1.34 -39.29
CA LEU A 447 -14.49 -2.64 -39.80
C LEU A 447 -15.69 -3.61 -39.84
N ALA A 448 -16.55 -3.58 -38.82
CA ALA A 448 -17.77 -4.39 -38.79
C ALA A 448 -18.68 -4.07 -39.98
N SER A 449 -18.92 -2.78 -40.25
CA SER A 449 -19.75 -2.33 -41.39
C SER A 449 -19.09 -2.65 -42.72
N TYR A 450 -17.80 -2.38 -42.91
CA TYR A 450 -17.08 -2.70 -44.14
C TYR A 450 -17.14 -4.20 -44.47
N ILE A 451 -16.89 -5.07 -43.49
CA ILE A 451 -16.96 -6.53 -43.70
C ILE A 451 -18.40 -6.98 -43.98
N PHE A 452 -19.38 -6.42 -43.27
CA PHE A 452 -20.79 -6.75 -43.47
C PHE A 452 -21.24 -6.40 -44.89
N PHE A 453 -21.05 -5.15 -45.32
CA PHE A 453 -21.43 -4.70 -46.66
C PHE A 453 -20.65 -5.41 -47.76
N LYS A 454 -19.36 -5.70 -47.56
CA LYS A 454 -18.58 -6.51 -48.50
C LYS A 454 -19.20 -7.90 -48.69
N LYS A 455 -19.60 -8.57 -47.60
CA LYS A 455 -20.22 -9.91 -47.67
C LYS A 455 -21.64 -9.91 -48.22
N LEU A 456 -22.40 -8.84 -47.94
CA LEU A 456 -23.76 -8.65 -48.42
C LEU A 456 -23.79 -8.34 -49.93
N ILE A 457 -23.00 -7.34 -50.37
CA ILE A 457 -23.04 -6.80 -51.73
C ILE A 457 -22.17 -7.62 -52.70
N LYS A 458 -20.92 -7.92 -52.30
CA LYS A 458 -19.93 -8.54 -53.19
C LYS A 458 -20.01 -10.06 -53.18
N ASP A 459 -19.95 -10.67 -52.01
CA ASP A 459 -19.86 -12.13 -51.90
C ASP A 459 -21.24 -12.82 -51.93
N LYS A 460 -22.34 -12.07 -51.76
CA LYS A 460 -23.74 -12.57 -51.64
C LYS A 460 -23.90 -13.75 -50.66
N THR A 461 -22.97 -13.89 -49.71
CA THR A 461 -22.96 -14.98 -48.72
C THR A 461 -24.00 -14.73 -47.64
N ILE A 462 -24.24 -13.46 -47.31
CA ILE A 462 -25.32 -13.04 -46.43
C ILE A 462 -26.55 -12.80 -47.30
N ARG A 463 -27.51 -13.74 -47.29
CA ARG A 463 -28.78 -13.61 -48.05
C ARG A 463 -29.84 -12.77 -47.34
N SER A 464 -29.77 -12.66 -46.01
CA SER A 464 -30.71 -11.84 -45.24
C SER A 464 -30.11 -11.34 -43.94
N ALA A 465 -30.15 -10.03 -43.73
CA ALA A 465 -29.76 -9.38 -42.48
C ALA A 465 -30.71 -9.67 -41.31
N THR A 466 -31.91 -10.19 -41.58
CA THR A 466 -32.93 -10.48 -40.57
C THR A 466 -32.83 -11.89 -39.98
N ASN A 467 -31.92 -12.74 -40.48
CA ASN A 467 -31.79 -14.11 -39.98
C ASN A 467 -31.11 -14.13 -38.59
N PRO A 468 -31.80 -14.56 -37.51
CA PRO A 468 -31.23 -14.58 -36.17
C PRO A 468 -30.06 -15.58 -36.03
N LEU A 469 -30.06 -16.67 -36.81
CA LEU A 469 -28.98 -17.67 -36.78
C LEU A 469 -27.64 -17.10 -37.27
N MET A 470 -27.68 -16.17 -38.23
CA MET A 470 -26.49 -15.49 -38.71
C MET A 470 -25.86 -14.63 -37.61
N TRP A 471 -26.67 -13.85 -36.90
CA TRP A 471 -26.22 -13.00 -35.80
C TRP A 471 -25.66 -13.84 -34.64
N LEU A 472 -26.34 -14.93 -34.28
CA LEU A 472 -25.84 -15.88 -33.29
C LEU A 472 -24.44 -16.41 -33.65
N MET A 473 -24.22 -16.80 -34.91
CA MET A 473 -22.91 -17.26 -35.38
C MET A 473 -21.83 -16.16 -35.33
N ILE A 474 -22.17 -14.91 -35.67
CA ILE A 474 -21.26 -13.77 -35.56
C ILE A 474 -20.85 -13.55 -34.10
N TYR A 475 -21.80 -13.62 -33.18
CA TYR A 475 -21.56 -13.43 -31.75
C TYR A 475 -20.70 -14.53 -31.16
N ILE A 476 -21.01 -15.81 -31.46
CA ILE A 476 -20.19 -16.94 -31.02
C ILE A 476 -18.75 -16.82 -31.55
N LYS A 477 -18.58 -16.46 -32.83
CA LYS A 477 -17.26 -16.27 -33.42
C LYS A 477 -16.47 -15.13 -32.76
N ARG A 478 -17.15 -14.07 -32.35
CA ARG A 478 -16.51 -12.95 -31.65
C ARG A 478 -16.15 -13.33 -30.22
N TYR A 479 -17.07 -13.98 -29.50
CA TYR A 479 -16.85 -14.46 -28.13
C TYR A 479 -15.67 -15.43 -28.06
N THR A 480 -15.63 -16.44 -28.93
CA THR A 480 -14.53 -17.42 -29.02
C THR A 480 -13.19 -16.82 -29.43
N ARG A 481 -13.18 -15.62 -30.04
CA ARG A 481 -11.95 -14.91 -30.39
C ARG A 481 -11.38 -14.09 -29.24
N ILE A 482 -12.23 -13.42 -28.46
CA ILE A 482 -11.81 -12.45 -27.44
C ILE A 482 -11.66 -13.13 -26.07
N THR A 483 -12.65 -13.92 -25.68
CA THR A 483 -12.77 -14.45 -24.32
C THR A 483 -11.62 -15.35 -23.89
N PRO A 484 -11.02 -16.22 -24.73
CA PRO A 484 -9.91 -17.07 -24.30
C PRO A 484 -8.69 -16.27 -23.84
N THR A 485 -8.27 -15.27 -24.61
CA THR A 485 -7.16 -14.37 -24.23
C THR A 485 -7.51 -13.60 -22.96
N TYR A 486 -8.75 -13.15 -22.85
CA TYR A 486 -9.20 -12.41 -21.68
C TYR A 486 -9.18 -13.26 -20.40
N ALA A 487 -9.59 -14.53 -20.49
CA ALA A 487 -9.54 -15.50 -19.40
C ALA A 487 -8.10 -15.75 -18.91
N VAL A 488 -7.16 -15.89 -19.85
CA VAL A 488 -5.74 -16.11 -19.54
C VAL A 488 -5.14 -14.90 -18.83
N ILE A 489 -5.43 -13.68 -19.30
CA ILE A 489 -4.96 -12.45 -18.66
C ILE A 489 -5.55 -12.32 -17.26
N MET A 490 -6.86 -12.56 -17.09
CA MET A 490 -7.51 -12.55 -15.78
C MET A 490 -6.88 -13.55 -14.81
N LEU A 491 -6.59 -14.77 -15.28
CA LEU A 491 -5.94 -15.78 -14.45
C LEU A 491 -4.57 -15.29 -13.98
N PHE A 492 -3.76 -14.70 -14.87
CA PHE A 492 -2.44 -14.17 -14.51
C PHE A 492 -2.52 -12.98 -13.56
N ASP A 493 -3.47 -12.07 -13.77
CA ASP A 493 -3.66 -10.89 -12.94
C ASP A 493 -4.05 -11.25 -11.49
N VAL A 494 -5.04 -12.13 -11.32
CA VAL A 494 -5.52 -12.53 -9.98
C VAL A 494 -4.52 -13.41 -9.24
N THR A 495 -3.64 -14.13 -9.96
CA THR A 495 -2.72 -15.11 -9.37
C THR A 495 -1.26 -14.65 -9.37
N LEU A 496 -0.58 -14.75 -10.51
CA LEU A 496 0.86 -14.56 -10.61
C LEU A 496 1.27 -13.11 -10.36
N PHE A 497 0.46 -12.13 -10.75
CA PHE A 497 0.79 -10.71 -10.58
C PHE A 497 1.05 -10.34 -9.11
N THR A 498 0.36 -10.99 -8.17
CA THR A 498 0.60 -10.83 -6.72
C THR A 498 2.05 -11.10 -6.33
N TYR A 499 2.73 -12.02 -7.02
CA TYR A 499 4.07 -12.51 -6.67
C TYR A 499 5.20 -11.94 -7.54
N ILE A 500 4.90 -11.16 -8.59
CA ILE A 500 5.92 -10.61 -9.50
C ILE A 500 6.84 -9.59 -8.78
N SER A 501 6.29 -8.85 -7.84
CA SER A 501 7.03 -7.84 -7.09
C SER A 501 6.64 -7.83 -5.62
N SER A 502 7.41 -7.13 -4.81
CA SER A 502 7.12 -6.90 -3.40
C SER A 502 7.50 -5.47 -3.04
N GLY A 503 6.69 -4.83 -2.22
CA GLY A 503 6.92 -3.47 -1.79
C GLY A 503 5.77 -2.93 -0.94
N PRO A 504 5.97 -1.78 -0.29
CA PRO A 504 4.99 -1.19 0.63
C PRO A 504 3.68 -0.83 -0.08
N PHE A 505 3.75 -0.45 -1.35
CA PHE A 505 2.59 -0.12 -2.19
C PHE A 505 2.17 -1.23 -3.16
N TRP A 506 2.89 -2.36 -3.17
CA TRP A 506 2.59 -3.45 -4.09
C TRP A 506 1.38 -4.26 -3.63
N ARG A 507 0.19 -3.66 -3.59
CA ARG A 507 -1.05 -4.40 -3.29
C ARG A 507 -1.55 -5.04 -4.59
N PRO A 508 -1.89 -6.34 -4.60
CA PRO A 508 -2.72 -6.87 -5.67
C PRO A 508 -4.12 -6.26 -5.48
N ILE A 509 -4.33 -5.04 -5.99
CA ILE A 509 -5.56 -4.24 -5.89
C ILE A 509 -6.79 -5.07 -6.29
N GLU A 510 -6.61 -6.11 -7.10
CA GLU A 510 -7.70 -6.84 -7.72
C GLU A 510 -8.03 -8.19 -7.05
N LYS A 511 -7.19 -8.73 -6.13
CA LYS A 511 -7.40 -10.10 -5.62
C LYS A 511 -8.69 -10.24 -4.81
N LEU A 512 -9.11 -9.20 -4.07
CA LEU A 512 -10.32 -9.24 -3.25
C LEU A 512 -11.58 -8.95 -4.07
N GLY A 513 -11.57 -7.88 -4.88
CA GLY A 513 -12.67 -7.53 -5.80
C GLY A 513 -12.94 -8.62 -6.84
N CYS A 514 -11.90 -9.16 -7.49
CA CYS A 514 -12.06 -10.19 -8.52
C CYS A 514 -12.65 -11.49 -8.00
N ARG A 515 -12.43 -11.89 -6.74
CA ARG A 515 -13.04 -13.11 -6.20
C ARG A 515 -14.56 -13.11 -6.27
N ILE A 516 -15.17 -11.93 -6.20
CA ILE A 516 -16.64 -11.77 -6.24
C ILE A 516 -17.12 -11.41 -7.65
N SER A 517 -16.43 -10.48 -8.32
CA SER A 517 -16.92 -9.87 -9.57
C SER A 517 -16.38 -10.49 -10.85
N TRP A 518 -15.49 -11.49 -10.81
CA TRP A 518 -14.85 -12.07 -12.02
C TRP A 518 -15.83 -12.50 -13.12
N TRP A 519 -16.99 -13.06 -12.76
CA TRP A 519 -17.95 -13.60 -13.73
C TRP A 519 -18.62 -12.50 -14.55
N THR A 520 -18.73 -11.27 -14.04
CA THR A 520 -19.35 -10.14 -14.76
C THR A 520 -18.54 -9.76 -16.00
N ASN A 521 -17.22 -9.96 -15.95
CA ASN A 521 -16.30 -9.76 -17.06
C ASN A 521 -16.53 -10.78 -18.19
N PHE A 522 -16.82 -12.05 -17.87
CA PHE A 522 -17.05 -13.10 -18.87
C PHE A 522 -18.37 -12.95 -19.65
N ILE A 523 -19.34 -12.28 -19.05
CA ILE A 523 -20.61 -11.92 -19.71
C ILE A 523 -20.59 -10.51 -20.30
N TYR A 524 -19.47 -9.77 -20.16
CA TYR A 524 -19.32 -8.38 -20.61
C TYR A 524 -20.37 -7.42 -20.01
N MET A 525 -20.71 -7.62 -18.72
CA MET A 525 -21.68 -6.79 -17.97
C MET A 525 -21.05 -6.10 -16.74
N ASN A 526 -19.72 -6.07 -16.67
CA ASN A 526 -18.96 -5.37 -15.63
C ASN A 526 -19.22 -3.86 -15.59
N ASN A 527 -19.78 -3.26 -16.65
CA ASN A 527 -20.18 -1.85 -16.67
C ASN A 527 -21.55 -1.56 -16.04
N PHE A 528 -22.31 -2.59 -15.65
CA PHE A 528 -23.65 -2.42 -15.07
C PHE A 528 -23.82 -3.15 -13.75
N LEU A 529 -23.14 -4.29 -13.58
CA LEU A 529 -23.27 -5.14 -12.40
C LEU A 529 -22.11 -4.89 -11.45
N LEU A 530 -22.42 -4.80 -10.14
CA LEU A 530 -21.45 -4.74 -9.05
C LEU A 530 -20.47 -3.56 -9.13
N GLN A 531 -20.91 -2.40 -9.67
CA GLN A 531 -20.09 -1.18 -9.74
C GLN A 531 -19.83 -0.54 -8.37
N ASP A 532 -20.68 -0.85 -7.40
CA ASP A 532 -20.60 -0.48 -5.99
C ASP A 532 -19.54 -1.30 -5.23
N LYS A 533 -19.11 -2.43 -5.79
CA LYS A 533 -18.01 -3.25 -5.27
C LYS A 533 -16.75 -3.01 -6.09
N GLU A 534 -15.59 -3.43 -5.57
CA GLU A 534 -14.33 -3.35 -6.32
C GLU A 534 -14.43 -4.13 -7.65
N CYS A 535 -14.39 -3.40 -8.76
CA CYS A 535 -14.44 -3.95 -10.11
C CYS A 535 -13.18 -4.77 -10.42
N CYS A 536 -13.36 -5.99 -10.92
CA CYS A 536 -12.27 -6.81 -11.43
C CYS A 536 -11.78 -6.31 -12.79
N MET A 537 -10.48 -6.07 -12.95
CA MET A 537 -9.84 -5.50 -14.14
C MET A 537 -10.59 -4.29 -14.68
N GLY A 538 -10.65 -3.23 -13.86
CA GLY A 538 -11.46 -2.04 -14.15
C GLY A 538 -11.18 -1.41 -15.53
N TRP A 539 -9.97 -1.54 -16.06
CA TRP A 539 -9.57 -1.05 -17.39
C TRP A 539 -10.25 -1.77 -18.57
N THR A 540 -10.93 -2.89 -18.33
CA THR A 540 -11.59 -3.69 -19.38
C THR A 540 -13.00 -3.22 -19.73
N TRP A 541 -13.47 -2.15 -19.08
CA TRP A 541 -14.79 -1.54 -19.32
C TRP A 541 -15.06 -1.27 -20.81
N TYR A 542 -14.05 -0.85 -21.57
CA TYR A 542 -14.22 -0.56 -22.99
C TYR A 542 -14.53 -1.82 -23.81
N LEU A 543 -13.97 -2.97 -23.41
CA LEU A 543 -14.20 -4.23 -24.10
C LEU A 543 -15.65 -4.67 -23.95
N ALA A 544 -16.22 -4.46 -22.75
CA ALA A 544 -17.63 -4.69 -22.52
C ALA A 544 -18.52 -3.76 -23.35
N ASN A 545 -18.20 -2.47 -23.43
CA ASN A 545 -18.91 -1.54 -24.31
C ASN A 545 -18.81 -1.96 -25.79
N ASP A 546 -17.64 -2.36 -26.27
CA ASP A 546 -17.45 -2.82 -27.65
C ASP A 546 -18.27 -4.09 -27.97
N VAL A 547 -18.43 -5.00 -27.01
CA VAL A 547 -19.33 -6.16 -27.12
C VAL A 547 -20.79 -5.74 -27.14
N GLN A 548 -21.20 -4.89 -26.21
CA GLN A 548 -22.57 -4.39 -26.10
C GLN A 548 -23.01 -3.61 -27.35
N PHE A 549 -22.18 -2.69 -27.86
CA PHE A 549 -22.46 -1.96 -29.09
C PHE A 549 -22.62 -2.90 -30.29
N HIS A 550 -21.81 -3.95 -30.38
CA HIS A 550 -21.93 -4.92 -31.47
C HIS A 550 -23.15 -5.83 -31.34
N TYR A 551 -23.57 -6.17 -30.12
CA TYR A 551 -24.72 -7.04 -29.89
C TYR A 551 -26.06 -6.32 -30.03
N VAL A 552 -26.09 -5.01 -29.74
CA VAL A 552 -27.31 -4.20 -29.76
C VAL A 552 -27.37 -3.30 -30.99
N LEU A 553 -26.36 -2.43 -31.20
CA LEU A 553 -26.40 -1.40 -32.24
C LEU A 553 -26.17 -1.97 -33.64
N ALA A 554 -25.24 -2.93 -33.80
CA ALA A 554 -24.92 -3.45 -35.13
C ALA A 554 -26.11 -4.15 -35.82
N PRO A 555 -26.91 -5.02 -35.16
CA PRO A 555 -28.12 -5.58 -35.75
C PRO A 555 -29.16 -4.53 -36.06
N MET A 556 -29.40 -3.59 -35.14
CA MET A 556 -30.38 -2.52 -35.36
C MET A 556 -30.04 -1.74 -36.63
N LEU A 557 -28.79 -1.29 -36.76
CA LEU A 557 -28.33 -0.53 -37.92
C LEU A 557 -28.30 -1.38 -39.20
N PHE A 558 -27.76 -2.60 -39.16
CA PHE A 558 -27.66 -3.40 -40.39
C PHE A 558 -29.02 -3.92 -40.86
N ILE A 559 -29.98 -4.17 -39.96
CA ILE A 559 -31.36 -4.51 -40.35
C ILE A 559 -32.07 -3.29 -40.95
N THR A 560 -31.85 -2.07 -40.43
CA THR A 560 -32.44 -0.86 -41.02
C THR A 560 -31.82 -0.51 -42.37
N PHE A 561 -30.51 -0.66 -42.53
CA PHE A 561 -29.81 -0.38 -43.80
C PHE A 561 -29.91 -1.49 -44.86
N ALA A 562 -30.27 -2.72 -44.48
CA ALA A 562 -30.48 -3.82 -45.42
C ALA A 562 -31.91 -3.87 -45.99
N LYS A 563 -32.84 -3.08 -45.43
CA LYS A 563 -34.11 -2.75 -46.08
C LYS A 563 -33.86 -1.66 -47.13
#